data_AF-A0A924ZC78-F1
#
_entry.id   AF-A0A924ZC78-F1
#
_cell.length_a   1.000
_cell.length_b   1.000
_cell.length_c   1.000
_cell.angle_alpha   90.00
_cell.angle_beta   90.00
_cell.angle_gamma   90.00
#
_symmetry.space_group_name_H-M   'P 1'
#
loop_
_entity.id
_entity.type
_entity.pdbx_description
1 polymer ?
#
loop_
_entity_poly.entity_id
_entity_poly.type
_entity_poly.pdbx_seq_one_letter_code
_entity_poly.pdbx_strand_id
1 'polypeptide(L)'
;MNEMTEAGAKAKGGKGKGKGKAAKEGGEGGDASVEGEISRMLVRAIWAQEWAAANPDSKPEERKAAWKDQRTAAMEKNLKGYRRAIGSLMRSGVVMSITPAAAAAPGNDDDTGEDA
;
A
#
# COMPACT_ATOMS: atom_id res chain seq x y z
N MET A 1 -26.54 25.52 39.39
CA MET A 1 -26.35 24.53 40.47
C MET A 1 -25.15 23.69 40.11
N ASN A 2 -24.14 23.73 40.97
CA ASN A 2 -23.02 22.78 40.99
C ASN A 2 -23.55 21.36 41.24
N GLU A 3 -22.84 20.36 40.70
CA GLU A 3 -22.39 19.12 41.37
C GLU A 3 -21.74 18.23 40.28
N MET A 4 -20.41 18.13 40.21
CA MET A 4 -19.56 17.16 40.92
C MET A 4 -19.97 15.70 40.71
N THR A 5 -19.15 14.92 40.00
CA THR A 5 -18.47 13.75 40.61
C THR A 5 -17.38 13.15 39.69
N GLU A 6 -16.19 13.04 40.27
CA GLU A 6 -15.06 12.21 39.86
C GLU A 6 -15.40 10.71 39.91
N ALA A 7 -14.70 9.87 39.12
CA ALA A 7 -13.69 8.93 39.65
C ALA A 7 -13.37 7.74 38.70
N GLY A 8 -12.08 7.41 38.64
CA GLY A 8 -11.56 6.05 38.39
C GLY A 8 -11.01 5.81 36.97
N ALA A 9 -9.84 5.21 36.75
CA ALA A 9 -8.81 4.68 37.63
C ALA A 9 -7.51 4.46 36.82
N LYS A 10 -6.39 4.43 37.55
CA LYS A 10 -4.99 4.26 37.14
C LYS A 10 -4.72 3.04 36.23
N ALA A 11 -3.72 3.18 35.34
CA ALA A 11 -2.78 2.10 35.06
C ALA A 11 -1.37 2.67 34.78
N LYS A 12 -0.46 2.49 35.75
CA LYS A 12 0.99 2.70 35.63
C LYS A 12 1.63 1.34 35.87
N GLY A 13 2.57 0.90 35.02
CA GLY A 13 3.38 -0.27 35.31
C GLY A 13 3.97 -0.94 34.08
N GLY A 14 5.09 -0.42 33.60
CA GLY A 14 5.89 -1.10 32.59
C GLY A 14 6.57 -2.36 33.12
N LYS A 15 6.88 -3.28 32.21
CA LYS A 15 7.96 -4.25 32.38
C LYS A 15 8.53 -4.60 31.02
N GLY A 16 9.65 -3.96 30.69
CA GLY A 16 10.47 -4.37 29.57
C GLY A 16 11.04 -5.78 29.81
N LYS A 17 11.07 -6.57 28.75
CA LYS A 17 12.03 -7.66 28.60
C LYS A 17 12.41 -7.74 27.13
N GLY A 18 13.48 -7.04 26.78
CA GLY A 18 14.16 -7.23 25.52
C GLY A 18 14.70 -8.65 25.43
N LYS A 19 14.49 -9.28 24.28
CA LYS A 19 15.38 -10.30 23.75
C LYS A 19 15.29 -10.21 22.23
N GLY A 20 16.34 -9.67 21.65
CA GLY A 20 16.44 -9.50 20.21
C GLY A 20 16.56 -10.84 19.46
N LYS A 21 16.69 -10.67 18.14
CA LYS A 21 17.09 -11.67 17.15
C LYS A 21 15.96 -12.58 16.63
N ALA A 22 15.30 -12.14 15.57
CA ALA A 22 15.68 -12.53 14.22
C ALA A 22 14.76 -11.80 13.22
N ALA A 23 15.35 -10.98 12.36
CA ALA A 23 14.75 -10.66 11.08
C ALA A 23 14.55 -12.01 10.36
N LYS A 24 13.29 -12.44 10.23
CA LYS A 24 12.94 -13.51 9.32
C LYS A 24 12.70 -12.85 7.97
N GLU A 25 13.80 -12.53 7.29
CA GLU A 25 13.81 -12.50 5.83
C GLU A 25 13.33 -13.87 5.32
N GLY A 26 12.64 -13.86 4.19
CA GLY A 26 12.20 -15.08 3.51
C GLY A 26 10.80 -15.54 3.89
N GLY A 27 9.81 -14.67 3.63
CA GLY A 27 8.42 -15.11 3.49
C GLY A 27 8.29 -15.97 2.24
N GLU A 28 8.21 -17.27 2.46
CA GLU A 28 7.81 -18.30 1.50
C GLU A 28 6.41 -17.97 0.96
N GLY A 29 6.34 -17.24 -0.16
CA GLY A 29 5.11 -16.76 -0.80
C GLY A 29 5.33 -16.10 -2.16
N GLY A 30 6.41 -16.49 -2.85
CA GLY A 30 7.06 -15.70 -3.92
C GLY A 30 6.17 -15.26 -5.07
N ASP A 31 5.37 -16.16 -5.66
CA ASP A 31 4.59 -15.81 -6.85
C ASP A 31 3.29 -15.06 -6.54
N ALA A 32 2.59 -15.46 -5.46
CA ALA A 32 1.35 -14.78 -5.05
C ALA A 32 1.62 -13.35 -4.55
N SER A 33 2.81 -13.11 -3.98
CA SER A 33 3.25 -11.77 -3.59
C SER A 33 3.52 -10.90 -4.82
N VAL A 34 4.29 -11.39 -5.78
CA VAL A 34 4.63 -10.66 -7.02
C VAL A 34 3.37 -10.39 -7.86
N GLU A 35 2.52 -11.40 -8.08
CA GLU A 35 1.23 -11.22 -8.77
C GLU A 35 0.38 -10.15 -8.08
N GLY A 36 0.28 -10.23 -6.75
CA GLY A 36 -0.51 -9.31 -5.94
C GLY A 36 0.03 -7.89 -5.93
N GLU A 37 1.34 -7.71 -6.03
CA GLU A 37 2.01 -6.41 -6.07
C GLU A 37 1.91 -5.77 -7.46
N ILE A 38 2.19 -6.51 -8.54
CA ILE A 38 1.98 -6.04 -9.91
C ILE A 38 0.51 -5.66 -10.11
N SER A 39 -0.44 -6.46 -9.60
CA SER A 39 -1.86 -6.14 -9.68
C SER A 39 -2.18 -4.78 -9.04
N ARG A 40 -1.62 -4.50 -7.85
CA ARG A 40 -1.82 -3.23 -7.15
C ARG A 40 -1.20 -2.07 -7.93
N MET A 41 -0.01 -2.25 -8.49
CA MET A 41 0.65 -1.26 -9.34
C MET A 41 -0.20 -0.92 -10.57
N LEU A 42 -0.77 -1.93 -11.24
CA LEU A 42 -1.62 -1.73 -12.41
C LEU A 42 -2.91 -0.97 -12.08
N VAL A 43 -3.59 -1.31 -10.98
CA VAL A 43 -4.79 -0.56 -10.52
C VAL A 43 -4.45 0.92 -10.35
N ARG A 44 -3.34 1.20 -9.68
CA ARG A 44 -2.89 2.58 -9.43
C ARG A 44 -2.51 3.29 -10.73
N ALA A 45 -1.77 2.64 -11.62
CA ALA A 45 -1.30 3.23 -12.87
C ALA A 45 -2.48 3.64 -13.77
N ILE A 46 -3.48 2.75 -13.90
CA ILE A 46 -4.67 3.00 -14.71
C ILE A 46 -5.49 4.12 -14.09
N TRP A 47 -5.75 4.07 -12.78
CA TRP A 47 -6.43 5.17 -12.08
C TRP A 47 -5.70 6.50 -12.26
N ALA A 48 -4.38 6.52 -12.14
CA ALA A 48 -3.58 7.74 -12.26
C ALA A 48 -3.66 8.33 -13.68
N GLN A 49 -3.69 7.47 -14.71
CA GLN A 49 -3.84 7.90 -16.10
C GLN A 49 -5.24 8.47 -16.36
N GLU A 50 -6.29 7.78 -15.91
CA GLU A 50 -7.68 8.25 -16.04
C GLU A 50 -7.90 9.57 -15.29
N TRP A 51 -7.37 9.67 -14.08
CA TRP A 51 -7.49 10.87 -13.26
C TRP A 51 -6.72 12.04 -13.87
N ALA A 52 -5.51 11.84 -14.39
CA ALA A 52 -4.74 12.88 -15.07
C ALA A 52 -5.41 13.36 -16.36
N ALA A 53 -6.02 12.45 -17.12
CA ALA A 53 -6.80 12.81 -18.30
C ALA A 53 -8.05 13.65 -17.95
N ALA A 54 -8.69 13.37 -16.81
CA ALA A 54 -9.83 14.15 -16.31
C ALA A 54 -9.43 15.47 -15.64
N ASN A 55 -8.18 15.58 -15.14
CA ASN A 55 -7.67 16.73 -14.38
C ASN A 55 -6.32 17.20 -14.94
N PRO A 56 -6.25 17.71 -16.18
CA PRO A 56 -4.99 18.00 -16.86
C PRO A 56 -4.14 19.09 -16.17
N ASP A 57 -4.77 20.04 -15.48
CA ASP A 57 -4.10 21.18 -14.82
C ASP A 57 -3.82 20.96 -13.32
N SER A 58 -4.11 19.77 -12.83
CA SER A 58 -4.00 19.45 -11.40
C SER A 58 -2.56 19.25 -10.94
N LYS A 59 -2.32 19.55 -9.66
CA LYS A 59 -0.99 19.40 -9.06
C LYS A 59 -0.74 17.97 -8.58
N PRO A 60 0.54 17.53 -8.48
CA PRO A 60 0.88 16.21 -7.95
C PRO A 60 0.28 15.91 -6.57
N GLU A 61 0.18 16.92 -5.70
CA GLU A 61 -0.38 16.79 -4.36
C GLU A 61 -1.89 16.54 -4.36
N GLU A 62 -2.63 17.16 -5.28
CA GLU A 62 -4.07 16.93 -5.46
C GLU A 62 -4.34 15.50 -5.92
N ARG A 63 -3.49 14.98 -6.81
CA ARG A 63 -3.53 13.58 -7.23
C ARG A 63 -3.28 12.64 -6.05
N LYS A 64 -2.30 12.92 -5.20
CA LYS A 64 -2.01 12.10 -4.01
C LYS A 64 -3.20 12.08 -3.05
N ALA A 65 -3.81 13.23 -2.81
CA ALA A 65 -5.01 13.32 -1.97
C ALA A 65 -6.17 12.51 -2.58
N ALA A 66 -6.45 12.71 -3.87
CA ALA A 66 -7.51 11.97 -4.57
C ALA A 66 -7.28 10.44 -4.55
N TRP A 67 -6.03 9.99 -4.66
CA TRP A 67 -5.70 8.57 -4.54
C TRP A 67 -6.00 8.04 -3.15
N LYS A 68 -5.63 8.75 -2.08
CA LYS A 68 -5.89 8.32 -0.70
C LYS A 68 -7.39 8.10 -0.45
N ASP A 69 -8.22 8.98 -1.01
CA ASP A 69 -9.68 8.90 -0.84
C ASP A 69 -10.30 7.77 -1.67
N GLN A 70 -9.76 7.48 -2.85
CA GLN A 70 -10.36 6.55 -3.82
C GLN A 70 -9.73 5.16 -3.85
N ARG A 71 -8.53 4.97 -3.28
CA ARG A 71 -7.74 3.74 -3.43
C ARG A 71 -8.48 2.48 -2.99
N THR A 72 -9.23 2.54 -1.89
CA THR A 72 -9.94 1.37 -1.36
C THR A 72 -11.00 0.89 -2.35
N ALA A 73 -11.84 1.81 -2.84
CA ALA A 73 -12.87 1.50 -3.83
C ALA A 73 -12.26 1.03 -5.16
N ALA A 74 -11.17 1.66 -5.61
CA ALA A 74 -10.46 1.27 -6.83
C ALA A 74 -9.87 -0.14 -6.72
N MET A 75 -9.31 -0.49 -5.57
CA MET A 75 -8.77 -1.83 -5.30
C MET A 75 -9.87 -2.88 -5.21
N GLU A 76 -10.94 -2.64 -4.46
CA GLU A 76 -12.06 -3.58 -4.35
C GLU A 76 -12.70 -3.90 -5.71
N LYS A 77 -12.87 -2.87 -6.56
CA LYS A 77 -13.45 -3.02 -7.89
C LYS A 77 -12.57 -3.85 -8.83
N ASN A 78 -11.27 -3.58 -8.86
CA ASN A 78 -10.43 -4.03 -9.97
C ASN A 78 -9.39 -5.11 -9.61
N LEU A 79 -8.95 -5.17 -8.34
CA LEU A 79 -7.79 -5.97 -7.94
C LEU A 79 -7.97 -7.47 -8.24
N LYS A 80 -9.17 -8.01 -8.00
CA LYS A 80 -9.48 -9.43 -8.26
C LYS A 80 -9.42 -9.76 -9.75
N GLY A 81 -9.83 -8.83 -10.61
CA GLY A 81 -9.75 -8.98 -12.06
C GLY A 81 -8.30 -9.02 -12.53
N TYR A 82 -7.49 -8.06 -12.08
CA TYR A 82 -6.07 -8.02 -12.43
C TYR A 82 -5.29 -9.22 -11.92
N ARG A 83 -5.50 -9.66 -10.68
CA ARG A 83 -4.87 -10.88 -10.15
C ARG A 83 -5.12 -12.08 -11.06
N ARG A 84 -6.40 -12.33 -11.40
CA ARG A 84 -6.75 -13.43 -12.31
C ARG A 84 -6.08 -13.31 -13.67
N ALA A 85 -6.01 -12.10 -14.25
CA ALA A 85 -5.38 -11.87 -15.53
C ALA A 85 -3.86 -12.12 -15.47
N ILE A 86 -3.17 -11.56 -14.47
CA ILE A 86 -1.72 -11.74 -14.28
C ILE A 86 -1.40 -13.20 -14.00
N GLY A 87 -2.14 -13.85 -13.09
CA GLY A 87 -1.95 -15.28 -12.82
C GLY A 87 -2.19 -16.14 -14.06
N SER A 88 -3.07 -15.74 -14.98
CA SER A 88 -3.22 -16.42 -16.27
C SER A 88 -2.01 -16.22 -17.19
N LEU A 89 -1.46 -15.01 -17.24
CA LEU A 89 -0.27 -14.69 -18.04
C LEU A 89 0.95 -15.45 -17.52
N MET A 90 1.16 -15.47 -16.20
CA MET A 90 2.26 -16.22 -15.57
C MET A 90 2.15 -17.72 -15.85
N ARG A 91 0.93 -18.29 -15.76
CA ARG A 91 0.70 -19.70 -16.14
C ARG A 91 0.93 -19.99 -17.62
N SER A 92 0.82 -18.99 -18.51
CA SER A 92 1.18 -19.13 -19.93
C SER A 92 2.68 -19.00 -20.22
N GLY A 93 3.51 -18.83 -19.19
CA GLY A 93 4.96 -18.71 -19.32
C GLY A 93 5.48 -17.26 -19.42
N VAL A 94 4.62 -16.26 -19.19
CA VAL A 94 5.06 -14.86 -19.11
C VAL A 94 5.71 -14.63 -17.75
N VAL A 95 7.00 -14.26 -17.75
CA VAL A 95 7.71 -13.88 -16.54
C VAL A 95 7.60 -12.38 -16.34
N MET A 96 7.10 -11.96 -15.18
CA MET A 96 7.02 -10.56 -14.78
C MET A 96 7.90 -10.33 -13.55
N SER A 97 8.54 -9.18 -13.47
CA SER A 97 9.37 -8.79 -12.33
C SER A 97 9.17 -7.31 -12.01
N ILE A 98 9.37 -6.96 -10.75
CA ILE A 98 9.34 -5.58 -10.28
C ILE A 98 10.78 -5.11 -10.19
N THR A 99 11.11 -4.10 -10.99
CA THR A 99 12.41 -3.44 -10.90
C THR A 99 12.30 -2.33 -9.86
N PRO A 100 13.07 -2.37 -8.75
CA PRO A 100 13.07 -1.29 -7.78
C PRO A 100 13.51 0.00 -8.48
N ALA A 101 12.86 1.11 -8.13
CA ALA A 101 13.30 2.41 -8.61
C ALA A 101 14.77 2.60 -8.18
N ALA A 102 15.66 2.92 -9.12
CA ALA A 102 17.00 3.34 -8.76
C ALA A 102 16.86 4.54 -7.82
N ALA A 103 17.40 4.44 -6.60
CA ALA A 103 17.25 5.43 -5.53
C ALA A 103 17.31 6.85 -6.12
N ALA A 104 16.13 7.43 -6.29
CA ALA A 104 16.02 8.71 -6.94
C ALA A 104 16.49 9.77 -5.94
N ALA A 105 17.08 10.84 -6.47
CA ALA A 105 17.47 12.00 -5.69
C ALA A 105 16.36 12.42 -4.70
N PRO A 106 16.72 12.93 -3.50
CA PRO A 106 15.76 13.28 -2.44
C PRO A 106 14.67 14.20 -3.02
N GLY A 107 13.44 13.67 -3.10
CA GLY A 107 12.31 14.33 -3.76
C GLY A 107 11.40 13.40 -4.56
N ASN A 108 11.87 12.19 -4.88
CA ASN A 108 10.99 11.08 -5.25
C ASN A 108 10.70 10.30 -3.96
N ASP A 109 9.71 10.76 -3.19
CA ASP A 109 9.20 9.98 -2.08
C ASP A 109 8.79 8.60 -2.60
N ASP A 110 9.54 7.60 -2.15
CA ASP A 110 9.21 6.18 -2.17
C ASP A 110 7.78 6.00 -1.66
N ASP A 111 6.82 6.01 -2.58
CA ASP A 111 5.45 5.58 -2.37
C ASP A 111 5.37 4.05 -2.57
N THR A 112 6.39 3.35 -2.05
CA THR A 112 6.53 1.90 -2.02
C THR A 112 5.73 1.34 -0.85
N GLY A 113 4.41 1.55 -0.86
CA GLY A 113 3.45 0.69 -0.17
C GLY A 113 3.76 0.30 1.29
N GLU A 114 4.41 1.16 2.07
CA GLU A 114 4.63 0.92 3.49
C GLU A 114 3.47 1.53 4.27
N ASP A 115 2.37 0.79 4.36
CA ASP A 115 1.38 0.87 5.44
C ASP A 115 0.51 -0.39 5.31
N ALA A 116 0.98 -1.46 5.96
CA ALA A 116 0.22 -2.65 6.26
C ALA A 116 -0.74 -2.39 7.43
#